data_AF-A0A5C5V9B0-F1
#
_entry.id   AF-A0A5C5V9B0-F1
#
_cell.length_a   1.000
_cell.length_b   1.000
_cell.length_c   1.000
_cell.angle_alpha   90.00
_cell.angle_beta   90.00
_cell.angle_gamma   90.00
#
_symmetry.space_group_name_H-M   'P 1'
#
loop_
_entity.id
_entity.type
_entity.pdbx_description
1 polymer ?
#
loop_
_entity_poly.entity_id
_entity_poly.type
_entity_poly.pdbx_seq_one_letter_code
_entity_poly.pdbx_strand_id
1 'polypeptide(L)'
;MIWLIPTIVLTIATACDLRTREIPDWLSLALLSWGVIAKLAGWSHIPWLGMLVGGGIGLGLGLLLFYLGGLGGGDGKLITALGFAIGPLGLIVTLFGMALAGGVLAIVAKLRGQADYAYVPAILAGWFLCVGYDWFGARSLL
;
A
#
# COMPACT_ATOMS: atom_id res chain seq x y z
N MET A 1 -2.64 4.20 17.06
CA MET A 1 -2.53 2.73 16.87
C MET A 1 -2.78 2.31 15.43
N ILE A 2 -3.75 2.91 14.72
CA ILE A 2 -4.13 2.53 13.35
C ILE A 2 -2.96 2.45 12.33
N TRP A 3 -1.91 3.28 12.52
CA TRP A 3 -0.75 3.39 11.63
C TRP A 3 0.34 2.33 11.85
N LEU A 4 0.45 1.77 13.05
CA LEU A 4 1.62 0.96 13.44
C LEU A 4 1.65 -0.37 12.69
N ILE A 5 0.52 -1.07 12.65
CA ILE A 5 0.44 -2.40 12.02
C ILE A 5 0.68 -2.32 10.51
N PRO A 6 0.05 -1.40 9.73
CA PRO A 6 0.37 -1.24 8.32
C PRO A 6 1.84 -0.89 8.08
N THR A 7 2.44 -0.06 8.93
CA THR A 7 3.87 0.28 8.83
C THR A 7 4.75 -0.95 9.01
N ILE A 8 4.47 -1.80 10.00
CA ILE A 8 5.22 -3.04 10.24
C ILE A 8 5.05 -3.99 9.06
N VAL A 9 3.82 -4.20 8.60
CA VAL A 9 3.53 -5.10 7.46
C VAL A 9 4.24 -4.62 6.20
N LEU A 10 4.16 -3.33 5.86
CA LEU A 10 4.83 -2.77 4.68
C LEU A 10 6.36 -2.81 4.81
N THR A 11 6.90 -2.68 6.01
CA THR A 11 8.34 -2.82 6.26
C THR A 11 8.81 -4.27 6.03
N ILE A 12 8.07 -5.25 6.53
CA ILE A 12 8.35 -6.68 6.28
C ILE A 12 8.18 -7.00 4.80
N ALA A 13 7.12 -6.50 4.16
CA ALA A 13 6.89 -6.67 2.72
C ALA A 13 8.05 -6.05 1.91
N THR A 14 8.56 -4.89 2.32
CA THR A 14 9.73 -4.23 1.70
C THR A 14 10.97 -5.11 1.82
N ALA A 15 11.23 -5.70 2.99
CA ALA A 15 12.37 -6.58 3.20
C ALA A 15 12.25 -7.88 2.36
N CYS A 16 11.06 -8.45 2.25
CA CYS A 16 10.78 -9.61 1.40
C CYS A 16 10.95 -9.27 -0.08
N ASP A 17 10.37 -8.17 -0.55
CA ASP A 17 10.46 -7.72 -1.94
C ASP A 17 11.93 -7.47 -2.35
N LEU A 18 12.72 -6.79 -1.50
CA LEU A 18 14.13 -6.56 -1.77
C LEU A 18 14.99 -7.83 -1.80
N ARG A 19 14.62 -8.87 -1.04
CA ARG A 19 15.42 -10.10 -0.90
C ARG A 19 15.03 -11.18 -1.89
N THR A 20 13.74 -11.44 -2.03
CA THR A 20 13.20 -12.58 -2.78
C THR A 20 12.31 -12.18 -3.94
N ARG A 21 11.98 -10.88 -4.11
CA ARG A 21 11.03 -10.39 -5.12
C ARG A 21 9.65 -11.04 -5.05
N GLU A 22 9.34 -11.58 -3.88
CA GLU A 22 8.10 -12.26 -3.60
C GLU A 22 7.55 -11.72 -2.29
N ILE A 23 6.27 -11.35 -2.32
CA ILE A 23 5.55 -10.85 -1.16
C ILE A 23 4.70 -12.00 -0.62
N PRO A 24 4.95 -12.46 0.62
CA PRO A 24 4.13 -13.50 1.22
C PRO A 24 2.65 -13.11 1.33
N ASP A 25 1.76 -13.97 0.86
CA ASP A 25 0.31 -13.74 0.85
C ASP A 25 -0.28 -13.43 2.25
N TRP A 26 0.36 -13.96 3.31
CA TRP A 26 -0.07 -13.71 4.68
C TRP A 26 0.06 -12.24 5.10
N LEU A 27 0.93 -11.45 4.46
CA LEU A 27 1.08 -10.01 4.74
C LEU A 27 -0.15 -9.24 4.26
N SER A 28 -0.66 -9.55 3.07
CA SER A 28 -1.91 -8.98 2.56
C SER A 28 -3.09 -9.39 3.43
N LEU A 29 -3.12 -10.65 3.87
CA LEU A 29 -4.15 -11.12 4.80
C LEU A 29 -4.08 -10.40 6.15
N ALA A 30 -2.88 -10.20 6.70
CA ALA A 30 -2.68 -9.48 7.95
C ALA A 30 -3.18 -8.03 7.88
N LEU A 31 -2.95 -7.34 6.75
CA LEU A 31 -3.48 -5.99 6.50
C LEU A 31 -5.02 -5.97 6.41
N LEU A 32 -5.62 -6.94 5.71
CA LEU A 32 -7.07 -7.07 5.65
C LEU A 32 -7.68 -7.33 7.04
N SER A 33 -7.12 -8.30 7.78
CA SER A 33 -7.56 -8.62 9.14
C SER A 33 -7.41 -7.41 10.06
N TRP A 34 -6.31 -6.66 9.93
CA TRP A 34 -6.10 -5.42 10.68
C TRP A 34 -7.19 -4.39 10.38
N GLY A 35 -7.54 -4.16 9.11
CA GLY A 35 -8.61 -3.22 8.75
C GLY A 35 -9.93 -3.57 9.43
N VAL A 36 -10.32 -4.85 9.42
CA VAL A 36 -11.52 -5.34 10.11
C VAL A 36 -11.43 -5.12 11.61
N ILE A 37 -10.33 -5.50 12.24
CA ILE A 37 -10.12 -5.34 13.70
C ILE A 37 -10.16 -3.86 14.08
N ALA A 38 -9.47 -2.99 13.33
CA ALA A 38 -9.45 -1.55 13.57
C ALA A 38 -10.85 -0.94 13.44
N LYS A 39 -11.68 -1.44 12.51
CA LYS A 39 -13.07 -1.01 12.39
C LYS A 39 -13.93 -1.46 13.58
N LEU A 40 -13.82 -2.73 13.97
CA LEU A 40 -14.59 -3.29 15.08
C LEU A 40 -14.18 -2.72 16.44
N ALA A 41 -12.89 -2.39 16.62
CA ALA A 41 -12.36 -1.76 17.82
C ALA A 41 -12.61 -0.25 17.89
N GLY A 42 -13.24 0.35 16.88
CA GLY A 42 -13.53 1.78 16.82
C GLY A 42 -12.30 2.66 16.56
N TRP A 43 -11.19 2.08 16.07
CA TRP A 43 -9.97 2.82 15.74
C TRP A 43 -10.03 3.47 14.35
N SER A 44 -10.84 2.91 13.44
CA SER A 44 -11.09 3.48 12.12
C SER A 44 -12.49 4.08 12.02
N HIS A 45 -12.54 5.31 11.51
CA HIS A 45 -13.77 6.07 11.31
C HIS A 45 -14.32 5.88 9.89
N ILE A 46 -13.56 5.23 9.00
CA ILE A 46 -13.98 4.91 7.63
C ILE A 46 -15.25 4.03 7.67
N PRO A 47 -16.33 4.38 6.94
CA PRO A 47 -17.51 3.54 6.85
C PRO A 47 -17.18 2.22 6.13
N TRP A 48 -17.90 1.13 6.44
CA TRP A 48 -17.70 -0.16 5.75
C TRP A 48 -17.71 -0.04 4.22
N LEU A 49 -18.61 0.78 3.69
CA LEU A 49 -18.65 1.07 2.26
C LEU A 49 -17.36 1.73 1.76
N GLY A 50 -16.79 2.65 2.54
CA GLY A 50 -15.51 3.28 2.23
C GLY A 50 -14.35 2.27 2.20
N MET A 51 -14.32 1.34 3.14
CA MET A 51 -13.33 0.25 3.15
C MET A 51 -13.48 -0.65 1.91
N LEU A 52 -14.71 -1.06 1.58
CA LEU A 52 -14.98 -1.86 0.39
C LEU A 52 -14.63 -1.14 -0.91
N VAL A 53 -14.93 0.16 -1.00
CA VAL A 53 -14.56 1.00 -2.15
C VAL A 53 -13.04 1.13 -2.26
N GLY A 54 -12.35 1.39 -1.15
CA GLY A 54 -10.88 1.45 -1.13
C GLY A 54 -10.25 0.13 -1.56
N GLY A 55 -10.74 -1.00 -1.03
CA GLY A 55 -10.29 -2.33 -1.44
C GLY A 55 -10.60 -2.63 -2.91
N GLY A 56 -11.79 -2.27 -3.39
CA GLY A 56 -12.20 -2.44 -4.79
C GLY A 56 -11.34 -1.61 -5.76
N ILE A 57 -11.02 -0.36 -5.42
CA ILE A 57 -10.09 0.47 -6.18
C ILE A 57 -8.70 -0.16 -6.18
N GLY A 58 -8.21 -0.61 -5.03
CA GLY A 58 -6.91 -1.27 -4.92
C GLY A 58 -6.83 -2.54 -5.77
N LEU A 59 -7.90 -3.36 -5.77
CA LEU A 59 -8.00 -4.56 -6.60
C LEU A 59 -8.04 -4.21 -8.09
N GLY A 60 -8.88 -3.25 -8.48
CA GLY A 60 -8.99 -2.84 -9.88
C GLY A 60 -7.67 -2.31 -10.43
N LEU A 61 -6.98 -1.44 -9.67
CA LEU A 61 -5.68 -0.91 -10.05
C LEU A 61 -4.59 -1.99 -10.04
N GLY A 62 -4.55 -2.84 -9.01
CA GLY A 62 -3.59 -3.94 -8.93
C GLY A 62 -3.71 -4.92 -10.09
N LEU A 63 -4.94 -5.32 -10.44
CA LEU A 63 -5.20 -6.19 -11.59
C LEU A 63 -4.85 -5.52 -12.92
N LEU A 64 -5.22 -4.24 -13.09
CA LEU A 64 -4.90 -3.48 -14.30
C LEU A 64 -3.38 -3.38 -14.52
N LEU A 65 -2.63 -3.02 -13.48
CA LEU A 65 -1.17 -2.89 -13.56
C LEU A 65 -0.48 -4.25 -13.75
N PHE A 66 -1.00 -5.31 -13.12
CA PHE A 66 -0.53 -6.68 -13.35
C PHE A 66 -0.72 -7.11 -14.80
N TYR A 67 -1.89 -6.86 -15.39
CA TYR A 67 -2.18 -7.19 -16.78
C TYR A 67 -1.29 -6.42 -17.76
N LEU A 68 -0.98 -5.15 -17.46
CA LEU A 68 -0.06 -4.32 -18.24
C LEU A 68 1.43 -4.66 -18.04
N GLY A 69 1.74 -5.63 -17.17
CA GLY A 69 3.13 -6.01 -16.85
C GLY A 69 3.90 -4.97 -16.02
N GLY A 70 3.20 -4.01 -15.41
CA GLY A 70 3.82 -2.91 -14.67
C GLY A 70 4.01 -3.18 -13.17
N LEU A 71 3.35 -4.20 -12.61
CA LEU A 71 3.37 -4.51 -11.18
C LEU A 71 3.21 -6.03 -10.96
N GLY A 72 3.85 -6.58 -9.93
CA GLY A 72 3.71 -8.00 -9.59
C GLY A 72 2.34 -8.33 -8.99
N GLY A 73 1.93 -9.60 -9.09
CA GLY A 73 0.66 -10.05 -8.51
C GLY A 73 0.61 -9.90 -6.98
N GLY A 74 1.76 -10.05 -6.30
CA GLY A 74 1.89 -9.81 -4.86
C GLY A 74 1.65 -8.36 -4.47
N ASP A 75 2.20 -7.42 -5.23
CA ASP A 75 2.00 -5.99 -5.00
C ASP A 75 0.51 -5.62 -5.15
N GLY A 76 -0.17 -6.18 -6.15
CA GLY A 76 -1.61 -5.98 -6.37
C GLY A 76 -2.45 -6.45 -5.17
N LYS A 77 -2.13 -7.62 -4.59
CA LYS A 77 -2.77 -8.10 -3.36
C LYS A 77 -2.52 -7.16 -2.17
N LEU A 78 -1.28 -6.67 -2.03
CA LEU A 78 -0.91 -5.75 -0.98
C LEU A 78 -1.65 -4.40 -1.09
N ILE A 79 -1.72 -3.83 -2.29
CA ILE A 79 -2.45 -2.59 -2.59
C ILE A 79 -3.95 -2.75 -2.32
N THR A 80 -4.52 -3.91 -2.69
CA THR A 80 -5.92 -4.25 -2.39
C THR A 80 -6.19 -4.26 -0.88
N ALA A 81 -5.35 -4.98 -0.13
CA ALA A 81 -5.47 -5.10 1.32
C ALA A 81 -5.30 -3.74 2.01
N LEU A 82 -4.31 -2.96 1.56
CA LEU A 82 -4.04 -1.63 2.08
C LEU A 82 -5.24 -0.70 1.81
N GLY A 83 -5.76 -0.68 0.59
CA GLY A 83 -6.93 0.11 0.21
C GLY A 83 -8.18 -0.22 1.03
N PHE A 84 -8.38 -1.48 1.38
CA PHE A 84 -9.46 -1.88 2.28
C PHE A 84 -9.26 -1.32 3.69
N ALA A 85 -8.04 -1.40 4.22
CA ALA A 85 -7.72 -0.97 5.58
C ALA A 85 -7.76 0.56 5.75
N ILE A 86 -7.43 1.32 4.71
CA ILE A 86 -7.22 2.79 4.79
C ILE A 86 -8.20 3.61 3.95
N GLY A 87 -9.13 2.93 3.27
CA GLY A 87 -10.14 3.58 2.43
C GLY A 87 -9.57 4.23 1.16
N PRO A 88 -10.44 4.84 0.34
CA PRO A 88 -10.08 5.34 -0.99
C PRO A 88 -9.15 6.55 -0.93
N LEU A 89 -9.37 7.48 0.00
CA LEU A 89 -8.53 8.68 0.12
C LEU A 89 -7.12 8.34 0.58
N GLY A 90 -6.99 7.53 1.65
CA GLY A 90 -5.69 7.07 2.12
C GLY A 90 -4.94 6.27 1.04
N LEU A 91 -5.66 5.45 0.28
CA LEU A 91 -5.10 4.71 -0.85
C LEU A 91 -4.58 5.64 -1.94
N ILE A 92 -5.36 6.64 -2.36
CA ILE A 92 -4.95 7.59 -3.40
C ILE A 92 -3.69 8.35 -2.98
N VAL A 93 -3.63 8.84 -1.74
CA VAL A 93 -2.46 9.54 -1.22
C VAL A 93 -1.23 8.63 -1.22
N THR A 94 -1.42 7.38 -0.78
CA THR A 94 -0.35 6.38 -0.76
C THR A 94 0.14 6.05 -2.18
N LEU A 95 -0.77 5.81 -3.12
CA LEU A 95 -0.43 5.50 -4.51
C LEU A 95 0.21 6.69 -5.23
N PHE A 96 -0.19 7.92 -4.90
CA PHE A 96 0.44 9.12 -5.43
C PHE A 96 1.90 9.22 -4.96
N GLY A 97 2.16 9.03 -3.66
CA GLY A 97 3.52 8.99 -3.13
C GLY A 97 4.34 7.82 -3.71
N MET A 98 3.71 6.66 -3.89
CA MET A 98 4.31 5.51 -4.57
C MET A 98 4.69 5.83 -6.01
N ALA A 99 3.84 6.52 -6.78
CA ALA A 99 4.13 6.87 -8.16
C ALA A 99 5.36 7.79 -8.27
N LEU A 100 5.47 8.78 -7.36
CA LEU A 100 6.63 9.66 -7.29
C LEU A 100 7.91 8.90 -6.91
N ALA A 101 7.86 8.11 -5.83
CA ALA A 101 9.00 7.32 -5.38
C ALA A 101 9.42 6.25 -6.41
N GLY A 102 8.43 5.58 -7.00
CA GLY A 102 8.61 4.58 -8.05
C GLY A 102 9.22 5.17 -9.32
N GLY A 103 8.84 6.39 -9.71
CA GLY A 103 9.45 7.11 -10.82
C GLY A 103 10.94 7.41 -10.58
N VAL A 104 11.29 7.83 -9.36
CA VAL A 104 12.70 8.02 -8.96
C VAL A 104 13.46 6.69 -9.00
N LEU A 105 12.88 5.62 -8.45
CA LEU A 105 13.49 4.28 -8.48
C LEU A 105 13.69 3.78 -9.92
N ALA A 106 12.73 4.02 -10.82
CA ALA A 106 12.83 3.66 -12.23
C ALA A 106 14.01 4.36 -12.92
N ILE A 107 14.19 5.67 -12.66
CA ILE A 107 15.31 6.44 -13.20
C ILE A 107 16.63 5.88 -12.66
N VAL A 108 16.73 5.65 -11.35
CA VAL A 108 17.93 5.09 -10.72
C VAL A 108 18.25 3.69 -11.24
N ALA A 109 17.24 2.83 -11.40
CA ALA A 109 17.39 1.48 -11.94
C ALA A 109 17.91 1.52 -13.38
N LYS A 110 17.33 2.38 -14.22
CA LYS A 110 17.79 2.60 -15.60
C LYS A 110 19.24 3.09 -15.66
N LEU A 111 19.62 4.05 -14.80
CA LEU A 111 21.00 4.55 -14.72
C LEU A 111 21.99 3.48 -14.24
N ARG A 112 21.53 2.51 -13.45
CA ARG A 112 22.32 1.37 -12.95
C ARG A 112 22.28 0.15 -13.86
N GLY A 113 21.59 0.21 -15.00
CA GLY A 113 21.43 -0.91 -15.92
C GLY A 113 20.60 -2.07 -15.36
N GLN A 114 19.74 -1.83 -14.37
CA GLN A 114 18.88 -2.85 -13.77
C GLN A 114 17.56 -2.96 -14.55
N ALA A 115 17.19 -4.18 -14.92
CA ALA A 115 15.94 -4.46 -15.64
C ALA A 115 14.71 -4.49 -14.72
N ASP A 116 14.89 -4.90 -13.45
CA ASP A 116 13.81 -5.05 -12.47
C ASP A 116 14.16 -4.41 -11.13
N TYR A 117 13.21 -3.69 -10.52
CA TYR A 117 13.34 -3.08 -9.18
C TYR A 117 12.13 -3.35 -8.29
N ALA A 118 12.36 -3.35 -6.98
CA ALA A 118 11.36 -3.64 -5.96
C ALA A 118 10.37 -2.47 -5.86
N TYR A 119 9.06 -2.74 -5.96
CA TYR A 119 8.01 -1.71 -5.93
C TYR A 119 7.50 -1.42 -4.52
N VAL A 120 7.62 -2.37 -3.58
CA VAL A 120 7.15 -2.19 -2.21
C VAL A 120 7.88 -1.08 -1.45
N PRO A 121 9.20 -0.82 -1.63
CA PRO A 121 9.84 0.37 -1.07
C PRO A 121 9.14 1.68 -1.46
N ALA A 122 8.61 1.77 -2.70
CA ALA A 122 7.85 2.92 -3.14
C ALA A 122 6.46 2.98 -2.48
N ILE A 123 5.80 1.83 -2.30
CA ILE A 123 4.53 1.75 -1.56
C ILE A 123 4.73 2.22 -0.12
N LEU A 124 5.81 1.79 0.54
CA LEU A 124 6.15 2.20 1.90
C LEU A 124 6.44 3.71 1.98
N ALA A 125 7.15 4.27 1.00
CA ALA A 125 7.39 5.72 0.93
C ALA A 125 6.07 6.51 0.78
N GLY A 126 5.16 6.04 -0.08
CA GLY A 126 3.83 6.62 -0.22
C GLY A 126 2.99 6.49 1.05
N TRP A 127 3.11 5.37 1.76
CA TRP A 127 2.44 5.16 3.05
C TRP A 127 2.89 6.19 4.09
N PHE A 128 4.20 6.46 4.19
CA PHE A 128 4.68 7.51 5.10
C PHE A 128 4.15 8.90 4.74
N LEU A 129 3.94 9.19 3.46
CA LEU A 129 3.28 10.43 3.03
C LEU A 129 1.81 10.48 3.49
N CYS A 130 1.09 9.37 3.42
CA CYS A 130 -0.26 9.26 3.96
C CYS A 130 -0.31 9.43 5.49
N VAL A 131 0.59 8.78 6.22
CA VAL A 131 0.71 8.92 7.68
C VAL A 131 1.02 10.37 8.05
N GLY A 132 1.98 10.99 7.37
CA GLY A 132 2.32 12.40 7.59
C GLY A 132 1.14 13.33 7.32
N TYR A 133 0.39 13.10 6.24
CA TYR A 133 -0.78 13.91 5.92
C TYR A 133 -1.84 13.86 7.03
N ASP A 134 -2.14 12.68 7.56
CA ASP A 134 -3.12 12.54 8.64
C ASP A 134 -2.59 13.06 9.99
N TRP A 135 -1.28 12.97 10.23
CA TRP A 135 -0.67 13.45 11.47
C TRP A 135 -0.55 14.98 11.53
N PHE A 136 -0.25 15.63 10.40
CA PHE A 136 -0.09 17.09 10.32
C PHE A 136 -1.37 17.83 9.87
N GLY A 137 -2.27 17.16 9.15
CA GLY A 137 -3.56 17.70 8.75
C GLY A 137 -4.64 17.35 9.77
N ALA A 138 -5.30 18.33 10.36
CA ALA A 138 -6.41 18.16 11.30
C ALA A 138 -7.72 17.59 10.64
N ARG A 139 -7.62 16.49 9.89
CA ARG A 139 -8.73 15.75 9.28
C ARG A 139 -8.43 14.26 9.36
N SER A 140 -9.30 13.51 10.04
CA SER A 140 -9.25 12.04 10.07
C SER A 140 -9.63 11.48 8.69
N LEU A 141 -8.62 11.15 7.88
CA LEU A 141 -8.82 10.38 6.65
C LEU A 141 -9.10 8.90 6.95
N LEU A 142 -8.69 8.41 8.13
CA LEU A 142 -8.78 7.00 8.57
C LEU A 142 -9.73 6.75 9.76
#